data_AF-A0A0S7ZG77-F1
#
_entry.id   AF-A0A0S7ZG77-F1
#
_cell.length_a   1.000
_cell.length_b   1.000
_cell.length_c   1.000
_cell.angle_alpha   90.00
_cell.angle_beta   90.00
_cell.angle_gamma   90.00
#
_symmetry.space_group_name_H-M   'P 1'
#
loop_
_entity.id
_entity.type
_entity.pdbx_description
1 polymer ?
#
loop_
_entity_poly.entity_id
_entity_poly.type
_entity_poly.pdbx_seq_one_letter_code
_entity_poly.pdbx_strand_id
1 'polypeptide(L)'
;MSGTLQRWRQRFGLKDRPSRIMAAVALAILAFHWIAIFSFILPRTGRLDFLRLHYTAALGVDWVGVWWMIFVFPLLGLLTLLINGLLSGILSRKQPLYGLMILGATVCLEIVLAIGGGAAVLLNS
;
A
#
# COMPACT_ATOMS: atom_id res chain seq x y z
N MET A 1 19.36 22.44 -9.11
CA MET A 1 18.42 21.57 -8.35
C MET A 1 18.48 21.99 -6.88
N SER A 2 17.35 22.29 -6.24
CA SER A 2 17.33 22.82 -4.88
C SER A 2 17.91 21.82 -3.86
N GLY A 3 18.78 22.29 -2.97
CA GLY A 3 19.44 21.44 -1.95
C GLY A 3 18.48 20.78 -0.94
N THR A 4 17.19 21.12 -0.98
CA THR A 4 16.12 20.47 -0.20
C THR A 4 15.72 19.12 -0.82
N LEU A 5 15.53 19.04 -2.14
CA LEU A 5 15.11 17.82 -2.82
C LEU A 5 16.16 16.71 -2.70
N GLN A 6 17.44 17.09 -2.75
CA GLN A 6 18.57 16.16 -2.62
C GLN A 6 18.63 15.54 -1.21
N ARG A 7 18.33 16.33 -0.17
CA ARG A 7 18.24 15.84 1.22
C ARG A 7 17.11 14.82 1.39
N TRP A 8 15.94 15.09 0.81
CA TRP A 8 14.82 14.15 0.85
C TRP A 8 15.12 12.85 0.11
N ARG A 9 15.73 12.91 -1.07
CA ARG A 9 16.15 11.71 -1.81
C ARG A 9 17.12 10.85 -1.03
N GLN A 10 18.05 11.45 -0.29
CA GLN A 10 18.96 10.72 0.59
C GLN A 10 18.23 10.11 1.79
N ARG A 11 17.24 10.79 2.38
CA ARG A 11 16.46 10.27 3.51
C ARG A 11 15.59 9.07 3.14
N PHE A 12 15.17 8.96 1.87
CA PHE A 12 14.35 7.85 1.36
C PHE A 12 15.12 6.81 0.55
N GLY A 13 16.47 6.86 0.54
CA GLY A 13 17.28 5.88 -0.19
C GLY A 13 17.21 6.02 -1.73
N LEU A 14 16.65 7.10 -2.25
CA LEU A 14 16.40 7.35 -3.68
C LEU A 14 17.63 7.92 -4.42
N LYS A 15 18.83 7.47 -4.04
CA LYS A 15 20.10 7.99 -4.57
C LYS A 15 20.36 7.48 -5.99
N ASP A 16 20.24 6.17 -6.18
CA ASP A 16 20.55 5.47 -7.42
C ASP A 16 19.30 5.30 -8.32
N ARG A 17 19.51 4.80 -9.55
CA ARG A 17 18.43 4.52 -10.50
C ARG A 17 17.54 3.35 -10.06
N PRO A 18 18.06 2.16 -9.69
CA PRO A 18 17.21 1.03 -9.34
C PRO A 18 16.33 1.31 -8.10
N SER A 19 16.85 1.94 -7.05
CA SER A 19 16.05 2.33 -5.88
C SER A 19 14.89 3.25 -6.24
N ARG A 20 15.09 4.18 -7.18
CA ARG A 20 14.01 5.04 -7.69
C ARG A 20 12.95 4.28 -8.47
N ILE A 21 13.37 3.32 -9.28
CA ILE A 21 12.44 2.47 -10.03
C ILE A 21 11.60 1.65 -9.05
N MET A 22 12.21 1.03 -8.05
CA MET A 22 11.49 0.23 -7.04
C MET A 22 10.48 1.08 -6.26
N ALA A 23 10.87 2.27 -5.81
CA ALA A 23 9.96 3.18 -5.13
C ALA A 23 8.82 3.66 -6.04
N ALA A 24 9.10 3.94 -7.33
CA ALA A 24 8.08 4.32 -8.29
C ALA A 24 7.09 3.19 -8.58
N VAL A 25 7.58 1.95 -8.70
CA VAL A 25 6.74 0.76 -8.86
C VAL A 25 5.86 0.54 -7.63
N ALA A 26 6.42 0.60 -6.43
CA ALA A 26 5.64 0.49 -5.19
C ALA A 26 4.56 1.57 -5.10
N LEU A 27 4.90 2.82 -5.42
CA LEU A 27 3.94 3.93 -5.46
C LEU A 27 2.85 3.72 -6.52
N ALA A 28 3.20 3.19 -7.69
CA ALA A 28 2.23 2.91 -8.76
C ALA A 28 1.24 1.80 -8.34
N ILE A 29 1.72 0.74 -7.68
CA ILE A 29 0.87 -0.32 -7.12
C ILE A 29 -0.07 0.26 -6.05
N LEU A 30 0.47 1.04 -5.12
CA LEU A 30 -0.33 1.71 -4.09
C LEU A 30 -1.39 2.63 -4.69
N ALA A 31 -1.03 3.45 -5.68
CA ALA A 31 -1.96 4.33 -6.36
C ALA A 31 -3.05 3.55 -7.10
N PHE A 32 -2.67 2.49 -7.82
CA PHE A 32 -3.62 1.60 -8.48
C PHE A 32 -4.58 0.96 -7.46
N HIS A 33 -4.07 0.51 -6.32
CA HIS A 33 -4.86 -0.08 -5.25
C HIS A 33 -5.89 0.90 -4.68
N TRP A 34 -5.49 2.15 -4.40
CA TRP A 34 -6.41 3.21 -4.00
C TRP A 34 -7.47 3.49 -5.07
N ILE A 35 -7.07 3.63 -6.34
CA ILE A 35 -7.99 3.88 -7.46
C ILE A 35 -8.99 2.74 -7.58
N ALA A 36 -8.55 1.49 -7.49
CA ALA A 36 -9.42 0.32 -7.55
C ALA A 36 -10.48 0.35 -6.43
N ILE A 37 -10.07 0.59 -5.19
CA ILE A 37 -10.98 0.69 -4.04
C ILE A 37 -11.97 1.86 -4.22
N PHE A 38 -11.50 3.04 -4.61
CA PHE A 38 -12.38 4.20 -4.84
C PHE A 38 -13.36 3.96 -5.99
N SER A 39 -12.91 3.35 -7.09
CA SER A 39 -13.79 3.01 -8.22
C SER A 39 -14.87 2.01 -7.83
N PHE A 40 -14.60 1.13 -6.86
CA PHE A 40 -15.58 0.22 -6.30
C PHE A 40 -16.55 0.92 -5.33
N ILE A 41 -16.05 1.75 -4.42
CA ILE A 41 -16.87 2.36 -3.36
C ILE A 41 -17.70 3.53 -3.88
N LEU A 42 -17.15 4.40 -4.72
CA LEU A 42 -17.79 5.67 -5.13
C LEU A 42 -19.17 5.47 -5.76
N PRO A 43 -19.40 4.52 -6.70
CA PRO A 43 -20.73 4.26 -7.24
C PRO A 43 -21.74 3.73 -6.21
N ARG A 44 -21.25 3.22 -5.08
CA ARG A 44 -22.04 2.56 -4.03
C ARG A 44 -22.33 3.47 -2.83
N THR A 45 -21.62 4.60 -2.69
CA THR A 45 -21.70 5.55 -1.55
C THR A 45 -23.11 6.07 -1.21
N GLY A 46 -24.05 6.06 -2.15
CA GLY A 46 -25.46 6.43 -1.93
C GLY A 46 -26.41 5.26 -1.61
N ARG A 47 -25.91 4.02 -1.55
CA ARG A 47 -26.67 2.78 -1.28
C ARG A 47 -25.99 1.89 -0.24
N LEU A 48 -25.02 2.42 0.52
CA LEU A 48 -24.20 1.65 1.46
C LEU A 48 -24.99 1.08 2.66
N ASP A 49 -26.26 1.43 2.84
CA ASP A 49 -27.17 0.75 3.78
C ASP A 49 -27.38 -0.75 3.43
N PHE A 50 -27.04 -1.18 2.22
CA PHE A 50 -27.16 -2.58 1.78
C PHE A 50 -25.95 -3.48 2.09
N LEU A 51 -24.85 -2.94 2.64
CA LEU A 51 -23.72 -3.77 3.03
C LEU A 51 -23.86 -4.36 4.45
N ARG A 52 -25.10 -4.57 4.92
CA ARG A 52 -25.38 -5.52 6.00
C ARG A 52 -25.46 -6.91 5.38
N LEU A 53 -24.34 -7.64 5.33
CA LEU A 53 -24.43 -9.08 5.13
C LEU A 53 -25.31 -9.65 6.26
N HIS A 54 -26.50 -10.12 5.91
CA HIS A 54 -27.17 -11.16 6.67
C HIS A 54 -26.46 -12.47 6.37
N TYR A 55 -25.27 -12.71 6.92
CA TYR A 55 -24.72 -14.05 7.01
C TYR A 55 -24.24 -14.35 8.42
N THR A 56 -24.74 -15.47 8.90
CA THR A 56 -24.72 -15.97 10.27
C THR A 56 -23.30 -16.28 10.75
N ALA A 57 -23.01 -15.84 11.97
CA ALA A 57 -21.80 -16.07 12.74
C ALA A 57 -21.54 -17.55 13.08
N ALA A 58 -21.27 -18.39 12.08
CA ALA A 58 -20.99 -19.82 12.30
C ALA A 58 -19.52 -20.22 12.11
N LEU A 59 -18.72 -19.51 11.29
CA LEU A 59 -17.44 -20.05 10.80
C LEU A 59 -16.29 -19.05 10.61
N GLY A 60 -16.24 -17.98 11.41
CA GLY A 60 -15.10 -17.07 11.41
C GLY A 60 -15.55 -15.64 11.67
N VAL A 61 -14.74 -14.92 12.46
CA VAL A 61 -14.99 -13.53 12.80
C VAL A 61 -15.08 -12.71 11.52
N ASP A 62 -16.28 -12.23 11.22
CA ASP A 62 -16.56 -11.40 10.05
C ASP A 62 -16.05 -9.97 10.31
N TRP A 63 -14.74 -9.78 10.14
CA TRP A 63 -14.10 -8.45 10.20
C TRP A 63 -14.50 -7.56 9.01
N VAL A 64 -15.36 -8.05 8.09
CA VAL A 64 -15.83 -7.30 6.92
C VAL A 64 -17.26 -6.77 7.15
N GLY A 65 -17.72 -6.70 8.41
CA GLY A 65 -18.99 -6.04 8.75
C GLY A 65 -18.99 -4.52 8.56
N VAL A 66 -17.82 -3.89 8.35
CA VAL A 66 -17.71 -2.44 8.20
C VAL A 66 -16.97 -2.06 6.93
N TRP A 67 -17.68 -1.45 5.98
CA TRP A 67 -17.21 -1.12 4.63
C TRP A 67 -15.90 -0.33 4.58
N TRP A 68 -15.59 0.46 5.63
CA TRP A 68 -14.35 1.22 5.69
C TRP A 68 -13.11 0.34 5.95
N MET A 69 -13.27 -0.90 6.41
CA MET A 69 -12.16 -1.82 6.68
C MET A 69 -11.44 -2.24 5.40
N ILE A 70 -12.07 -2.09 4.23
CA ILE A 70 -11.42 -2.26 2.92
C ILE A 70 -10.26 -1.27 2.74
N PHE A 71 -10.29 -0.09 3.37
CA PHE A 71 -9.20 0.88 3.34
C PHE A 71 -8.00 0.53 4.22
N VAL A 72 -8.10 -0.51 5.07
CA VAL A 72 -6.96 -0.95 5.90
C VAL A 72 -5.81 -1.41 5.02
N PHE A 73 -6.08 -2.16 3.93
CA PHE A 73 -5.04 -2.66 3.03
C PHE A 73 -4.23 -1.55 2.34
N PRO A 74 -4.84 -0.57 1.65
CA PRO A 74 -4.06 0.51 1.02
C PRO A 74 -3.44 1.47 2.05
N LEU A 75 -4.02 1.61 3.26
CA LEU A 75 -3.40 2.38 4.33
C LEU A 75 -2.13 1.70 4.88
N LEU A 76 -2.17 0.37 5.06
CA LEU A 76 -1.00 -0.42 5.42
C LEU A 76 0.07 -0.36 4.32
N GLY A 77 -0.32 -0.34 3.04
CA GLY A 77 0.60 -0.11 1.92
C GLY A 77 1.33 1.23 2.07
N LEU A 78 0.57 2.32 2.22
CA LEU A 78 1.14 3.65 2.44
C LEU A 78 2.11 3.69 3.63
N LEU A 79 1.73 3.12 4.77
CA LEU A 79 2.61 3.05 5.95
C LEU A 79 3.88 2.24 5.66
N THR A 80 3.75 1.09 5.00
CA THR A 80 4.86 0.24 4.61
C THR A 80 5.83 0.99 3.69
N LEU A 81 5.32 1.68 2.67
CA LEU A 81 6.11 2.48 1.75
C LEU A 81 6.88 3.61 2.46
N LEU A 82 6.24 4.31 3.40
CA LEU A 82 6.87 5.40 4.15
C LEU A 82 7.95 4.87 5.10
N ILE A 83 7.63 3.85 5.89
CA ILE A 83 8.55 3.26 6.88
C ILE A 83 9.75 2.62 6.16
N ASN A 84 9.51 1.79 5.15
CA ASN A 84 10.57 1.12 4.42
C ASN A 84 11.38 2.09 3.56
N GLY A 85 10.75 3.14 3.03
CA GLY A 85 11.47 4.22 2.36
C GLY A 85 12.47 4.91 3.29
N LEU A 86 12.06 5.25 4.52
CA LEU A 86 12.96 5.82 5.53
C LEU A 86 14.06 4.82 5.93
N LEU A 87 13.71 3.56 6.19
CA LEU A 87 14.69 2.51 6.51
C LEU A 87 15.69 2.32 5.38
N SER A 88 15.23 2.31 4.12
CA SER A 88 16.10 2.26 2.95
C SER A 88 17.09 3.42 2.92
N GLY A 89 16.66 4.64 3.24
CA GLY A 89 17.55 5.80 3.33
C GLY A 89 18.53 5.76 4.49
N ILE A 90 18.21 5.09 5.59
CA ILE A 90 19.13 4.87 6.71
C ILE A 90 20.17 3.79 6.34
N LEU A 91 19.72 2.64 5.81
CA LEU A 91 20.57 1.49 5.51
C LEU A 91 21.47 1.69 4.28
N SER A 92 20.98 2.40 3.26
CA SER A 92 21.75 2.74 2.04
C SER A 92 22.99 3.59 2.32
N ARG A 93 23.06 4.27 3.47
CA ARG A 93 24.26 5.00 3.92
C ARG A 93 25.41 4.05 4.29
N LYS A 94 25.09 2.87 4.81
CA LYS A 94 26.08 1.85 5.16
C LYS A 94 26.47 1.03 3.93
N GLN A 95 25.48 0.46 3.25
CA GLN A 95 25.67 -0.25 1.99
C GLN A 95 24.46 -0.02 1.07
N PRO A 96 24.66 0.42 -0.18
CA PRO A 96 23.56 0.68 -1.12
C PRO A 96 22.65 -0.52 -1.36
N LEU A 97 23.22 -1.73 -1.36
CA LEU A 97 22.50 -2.98 -1.58
C LEU A 97 21.37 -3.20 -0.56
N TYR A 98 21.61 -2.89 0.72
CA TYR A 98 20.60 -3.05 1.76
C TYR A 98 19.39 -2.13 1.55
N GLY A 99 19.63 -0.88 1.14
CA GLY A 99 18.54 0.04 0.80
C GLY A 99 17.69 -0.46 -0.37
N LEU A 100 18.34 -1.03 -1.39
CA LEU A 100 17.66 -1.62 -2.54
C LEU A 100 16.85 -2.85 -2.14
N MET A 101 17.39 -3.74 -1.29
CA MET A 101 16.66 -4.92 -0.81
C MET A 101 15.40 -4.55 -0.03
N ILE A 102 15.46 -3.51 0.82
CA ILE A 102 14.29 -3.01 1.55
C ILE A 102 13.22 -2.48 0.58
N LEU A 103 13.60 -1.73 -0.45
CA LEU A 103 12.65 -1.25 -1.46
C LEU A 103 12.08 -2.39 -2.30
N GLY A 104 12.89 -3.39 -2.63
CA GLY A 104 12.41 -4.62 -3.29
C GLY A 104 11.37 -5.37 -2.45
N ALA A 105 11.65 -5.56 -1.15
CA ALA A 105 10.69 -6.15 -0.22
C ALA A 105 9.40 -5.32 -0.11
N THR A 106 9.52 -3.99 -0.18
CA THR A 106 8.38 -3.07 -0.19
C THR A 106 7.48 -3.31 -1.39
N VAL A 107 8.05 -3.48 -2.59
CA VAL A 107 7.27 -3.81 -3.80
C VAL A 107 6.52 -5.13 -3.60
N CYS A 108 7.18 -6.17 -3.06
CA CYS A 108 6.52 -7.45 -2.79
C CYS A 108 5.35 -7.30 -1.79
N LEU A 109 5.53 -6.51 -0.72
CA LEU A 109 4.48 -6.26 0.26
C LEU A 109 3.30 -5.49 -0.35
N GLU A 110 3.56 -4.47 -1.18
CA GLU A 110 2.50 -3.74 -1.89
C GLU A 110 1.69 -4.65 -2.81
N ILE A 111 2.33 -5.60 -3.51
CA ILE A 111 1.64 -6.61 -4.32
C ILE A 111 0.73 -7.48 -3.46
N VAL A 112 1.26 -8.01 -2.35
CA VAL A 112 0.47 -8.86 -1.43
C VAL A 112 -0.70 -8.09 -0.85
N LEU A 113 -0.51 -6.83 -0.45
CA LEU A 113 -1.56 -5.98 0.08
C LEU A 113 -2.61 -5.63 -0.97
N ALA A 114 -2.21 -5.35 -2.21
CA ALA A 114 -3.12 -5.10 -3.32
C ALA A 114 -3.95 -6.33 -3.69
N ILE A 115 -3.35 -7.53 -3.68
CA ILE A 115 -4.07 -8.79 -3.89
C ILE A 115 -5.05 -9.03 -2.73
N GLY A 116 -4.61 -8.85 -1.48
CA GLY A 116 -5.45 -9.02 -0.30
C GLY A 116 -6.64 -8.06 -0.29
N GLY A 117 -6.41 -6.78 -0.59
CA GLY A 117 -7.46 -5.77 -0.71
C GLY A 117 -8.41 -6.06 -1.87
N GLY A 118 -7.89 -6.47 -3.03
CA GLY A 118 -8.70 -6.89 -4.16
C GLY A 118 -9.58 -8.11 -3.86
N ALA A 119 -9.03 -9.13 -3.19
CA ALA A 119 -9.79 -10.29 -2.74
C ALA A 119 -10.88 -9.90 -1.73
N ALA A 120 -10.58 -9.01 -0.78
CA ALA A 120 -11.56 -8.50 0.17
C ALA A 120 -12.72 -7.77 -0.54
N VAL A 121 -12.43 -7.00 -1.59
CA VAL A 121 -13.46 -6.35 -2.42
C VAL A 121 -14.31 -7.37 -3.16
N LEU A 122 -13.69 -8.38 -3.80
CA LEU A 122 -14.39 -9.41 -4.57
C LEU A 122 -15.26 -10.34 -3.72
N LEU A 123 -14.83 -10.64 -2.50
CA LEU A 123 -15.63 -11.43 -1.56
C LEU A 123 -16.83 -10.65 -1.00
N ASN A 124 -16.74 -9.33 -1.01
CA ASN A 124 -17.76 -8.41 -0.49
C ASN A 124 -18.61 -7.77 -1.60
N SER A 125 -18.42 -8.17 -2.87
CA SER A 125 -19.20 -7.72 -4.03
C SER A 125 -20.25 -8.74 -4.43
#